data_AF-A0A920EUY1-F1
#
_entry.id   AF-A0A920EUY1-F1
#
_cell.length_a   1.000
_cell.length_b   1.000
_cell.length_c   1.000
_cell.angle_alpha   90.00
_cell.angle_beta   90.00
_cell.angle_gamma   90.00
#
_symmetry.space_group_name_H-M   'P 1'
#
loop_
_entity.id
_entity.type
_entity.pdbx_description
1 polymer ?
#
loop_
_entity_poly.entity_id
_entity_poly.type
_entity_poly.pdbx_seq_one_letter_code
_entity_poly.pdbx_strand_id
1 'polypeptide(L)'
;MKMVRTLYPHDRFPEGPYIRTTEDVINKGNSSSDKAMMLQDGINTLKADNFESMNFKKATEYLKKMGRTEFFEHVRGTSTVTLYNDKETWDLLGYEGYSYDKGGYINRGFNDLDWLPEPRIEEHPDLATFLSESPKRYAEIKKMISNELN
;
A
#
# COMPACT_ATOMS: atom_id res chain seq x y z
N MET A 1 18.29 -11.73 0.18
CA MET A 1 17.04 -11.81 0.95
C MET A 1 17.01 -10.89 2.18
N LYS A 2 18.02 -10.88 3.05
CA LYS A 2 17.99 -10.09 4.30
C LYS A 2 17.61 -8.61 4.12
N MET A 3 18.17 -7.93 3.12
CA MET A 3 17.84 -6.53 2.82
C MET A 3 16.35 -6.35 2.49
N VAL A 4 15.76 -7.23 1.65
CA VAL A 4 14.33 -7.21 1.32
C VAL A 4 13.47 -7.34 2.57
N ARG A 5 13.79 -8.30 3.46
CA ARG A 5 13.09 -8.47 4.75
C ARG A 5 13.28 -7.29 5.70
N THR A 6 14.42 -6.59 5.63
CA THR A 6 14.66 -5.40 6.46
C THR A 6 13.84 -4.21 5.97
N LEU A 7 13.66 -4.08 4.65
CA LEU A 7 12.84 -3.02 4.03
C LEU A 7 11.35 -3.25 4.24
N TYR A 8 10.90 -4.50 4.16
CA TYR A 8 9.50 -4.91 4.32
C TYR A 8 9.41 -6.00 5.40
N PRO A 9 9.42 -5.64 6.69
CA PRO A 9 9.52 -6.58 7.81
C PRO A 9 8.14 -7.12 8.23
N HIS A 10 7.52 -7.95 7.39
CA HIS A 10 6.22 -8.55 7.70
C HIS A 10 6.40 -9.92 8.35
N ASP A 11 6.14 -10.00 9.65
CA ASP A 11 6.30 -11.24 10.42
C ASP A 11 5.31 -12.35 9.99
N ARG A 12 4.13 -11.96 9.51
CA ARG A 12 3.08 -12.89 9.06
C ARG A 12 3.28 -13.42 7.64
N PHE A 13 4.14 -12.79 6.85
CA PHE A 13 4.31 -13.16 5.45
C PHE A 13 5.16 -14.43 5.34
N PRO A 14 4.73 -15.41 4.53
CA PRO A 14 5.51 -16.62 4.31
C PRO A 14 6.85 -16.29 3.63
N GLU A 15 7.76 -17.27 3.61
CA GLU A 15 9.08 -17.07 3.01
C GLU A 15 9.06 -17.04 1.48
N GLY A 16 8.12 -17.77 0.85
CA GLY A 16 7.98 -17.87 -0.60
C GLY A 16 8.00 -16.51 -1.35
N PRO A 17 7.13 -15.54 -0.97
CA PRO A 17 7.12 -14.21 -1.58
C PRO A 17 8.45 -13.46 -1.45
N TYR A 18 9.18 -13.62 -0.34
CA TYR A 18 10.49 -12.99 -0.15
C TYR A 18 11.59 -13.63 -1.02
N ILE A 19 11.53 -14.94 -1.24
CA ILE A 19 12.43 -15.64 -2.16
C ILE A 19 12.21 -15.12 -3.58
N ARG A 20 10.98 -15.17 -4.08
CA ARG A 20 10.63 -14.68 -5.44
C ARG A 20 10.94 -13.20 -5.62
N THR A 21 10.70 -12.38 -4.60
CA THR A 21 11.09 -10.97 -4.61
C THR A 21 12.60 -10.79 -4.70
N THR A 22 13.38 -11.59 -3.95
CA THR A 22 14.84 -11.55 -4.01
C THR A 22 15.35 -11.96 -5.40
N GLU A 23 14.76 -12.99 -6.00
CA GLU A 23 15.08 -13.43 -7.36
C GLU A 23 14.77 -12.32 -8.39
N ASP A 24 13.62 -11.67 -8.31
CA ASP A 24 13.26 -10.59 -9.22
C ASP A 24 14.15 -9.34 -9.07
N VAL A 25 14.57 -9.01 -7.84
CA VAL A 25 15.60 -7.98 -7.59
C VAL A 25 16.91 -8.33 -8.31
N ILE A 26 17.34 -9.58 -8.26
CA ILE A 26 18.56 -10.05 -8.94
C ILE A 26 18.37 -10.01 -10.45
N ASN A 27 17.26 -10.55 -10.97
CA ASN A 27 16.97 -10.61 -12.39
C ASN A 27 16.91 -9.21 -13.03
N LYS A 28 16.16 -8.28 -12.41
CA LYS A 28 16.08 -6.89 -12.87
C LYS A 28 17.38 -6.12 -12.68
N GLY A 29 18.18 -6.47 -11.67
CA GLY A 29 19.51 -5.91 -11.48
C GLY A 29 20.50 -6.40 -12.53
N ASN A 30 20.29 -7.59 -13.10
CA ASN A 30 21.13 -8.15 -14.16
C ASN A 30 20.60 -7.86 -15.57
N SER A 31 19.61 -6.97 -15.73
CA SER A 31 18.99 -6.71 -17.04
C SER A 31 19.86 -5.90 -18.01
N SER A 32 20.97 -5.32 -17.54
CA SER A 32 21.98 -4.64 -18.36
C SER A 32 23.33 -4.64 -17.63
N SER A 33 24.43 -4.34 -18.35
CA SER A 33 25.77 -4.22 -17.76
C SER A 33 25.81 -3.22 -16.61
N ASP A 34 25.24 -2.03 -16.81
CA ASP A 34 25.32 -0.92 -15.86
C ASP A 34 24.54 -1.24 -14.57
N LYS A 35 23.37 -1.88 -14.72
CA LYS A 35 22.58 -2.34 -13.57
C LYS A 35 23.29 -3.48 -12.83
N ALA A 36 23.95 -4.39 -13.56
CA ALA A 36 24.67 -5.49 -12.96
C ALA A 36 25.86 -4.98 -12.12
N MET A 37 26.57 -3.96 -12.61
CA MET A 37 27.61 -3.26 -11.85
C MET A 37 27.05 -2.60 -10.59
N MET A 38 25.96 -1.82 -10.72
CA MET A 38 25.28 -1.21 -9.58
C MET A 38 24.86 -2.26 -8.53
N LEU A 39 24.31 -3.39 -8.96
CA LEU A 39 23.88 -4.47 -8.07
C LEU A 39 25.08 -5.11 -7.36
N GLN A 40 26.14 -5.40 -8.11
CA GLN A 40 27.36 -6.02 -7.59
C GLN A 40 28.05 -5.12 -6.56
N ASP A 41 28.16 -3.82 -6.83
CA ASP A 41 28.76 -2.83 -5.92
C ASP A 41 27.94 -2.66 -4.64
N GLY A 42 26.61 -2.59 -4.78
CA GLY A 42 25.71 -2.56 -3.63
C GLY A 42 25.82 -3.80 -2.74
N ILE A 43 25.83 -5.00 -3.34
CA ILE A 43 26.02 -6.26 -2.60
C ILE A 43 27.41 -6.30 -1.94
N ASN A 44 28.46 -5.86 -2.62
CA ASN A 44 29.81 -5.80 -2.06
C ASN A 44 29.89 -4.86 -0.86
N THR A 45 29.24 -3.70 -0.93
CA THR A 45 29.14 -2.75 0.18
C THR A 45 28.45 -3.40 1.40
N LEU A 46 27.30 -4.06 1.19
CA LEU A 46 26.61 -4.79 2.26
C LEU A 46 27.47 -5.88 2.90
N LYS A 47 28.25 -6.61 2.10
CA LYS A 47 29.16 -7.66 2.59
C LYS A 47 30.33 -7.07 3.39
N ALA A 48 30.96 -6.01 2.87
CA ALA A 48 32.07 -5.33 3.54
C ALA A 48 31.67 -4.80 4.92
N ASP A 49 30.46 -4.26 5.03
CA ASP A 49 29.93 -3.73 6.29
C ASP A 49 29.27 -4.80 7.19
N ASN A 50 29.42 -6.08 6.83
CA ASN A 50 28.89 -7.22 7.57
C ASN A 50 27.38 -7.09 7.87
N PHE A 51 26.62 -6.59 6.90
CA PHE A 51 25.17 -6.36 7.01
C PHE A 51 24.42 -7.62 7.44
N GLU A 52 24.87 -8.81 7.00
CA GLU A 52 24.26 -10.10 7.34
C GLU A 52 24.27 -10.42 8.84
N SER A 53 25.20 -9.84 9.60
CA SER A 53 25.25 -10.00 11.07
C SER A 53 24.44 -8.96 11.86
N MET A 54 24.03 -7.85 11.22
CA MET A 54 23.34 -6.77 11.93
C MET A 54 21.96 -7.23 12.44
N ASN A 55 21.63 -6.89 13.68
CA ASN A 55 20.25 -7.05 14.17
C ASN A 55 19.31 -6.07 13.43
N PHE A 56 17.99 -6.28 13.55
CA PHE A 56 17.00 -5.49 12.83
C PHE A 56 17.19 -3.97 13.02
N LYS A 57 17.30 -3.49 14.26
CA LYS A 57 17.50 -2.06 14.56
C LYS A 57 18.74 -1.49 13.85
N LYS A 58 19.89 -2.19 13.92
CA LYS A 58 21.13 -1.74 13.26
C LYS A 58 20.99 -1.77 11.73
N ALA A 59 20.38 -2.82 11.19
CA ALA A 59 20.16 -2.96 9.75
C ALA A 59 19.23 -1.86 9.21
N THR A 60 18.16 -1.52 9.93
CA THR A 60 17.26 -0.41 9.58
C THR A 60 18.00 0.93 9.56
N GLU A 61 18.76 1.26 10.60
CA GLU A 61 19.53 2.52 10.65
C GLU A 61 20.61 2.58 9.57
N TYR A 62 21.24 1.44 9.27
CA TYR A 62 22.19 1.33 8.16
C TYR A 62 21.51 1.62 6.82
N LEU A 63 20.37 0.98 6.53
CA LEU A 63 19.64 1.17 5.28
C LEU A 63 19.05 2.58 5.13
N LYS A 64 18.64 3.22 6.22
CA LYS A 64 18.23 4.65 6.20
C LYS A 64 19.35 5.56 5.71
N LYS A 65 20.59 5.31 6.14
CA LYS A 65 21.77 6.09 5.70
C LYS A 65 22.13 5.82 4.24
N MET A 66 21.94 4.58 3.78
CA MET A 66 22.11 4.17 2.37
C MET A 66 20.97 4.68 1.46
N GLY A 67 19.87 5.16 2.05
CA GLY A 67 18.67 5.55 1.32
C GLY A 67 18.94 6.47 0.13
N ARG A 68 18.11 6.32 -0.91
CA ARG A 68 18.18 7.09 -2.17
C ARG A 68 19.40 6.84 -3.06
N THR A 69 20.30 5.92 -2.70
CA THR A 69 21.27 5.38 -3.66
C THR A 69 20.56 4.57 -4.74
N GLU A 70 21.15 4.45 -5.94
CA GLU A 70 20.56 3.68 -7.04
C GLU A 70 20.32 2.21 -6.66
N PHE A 71 21.27 1.59 -5.98
CA PHE A 71 21.12 0.24 -5.44
C PHE A 71 19.98 0.12 -4.44
N PHE A 72 19.87 1.06 -3.51
CA PHE A 72 18.77 1.06 -2.54
C PHE A 72 17.41 1.19 -3.22
N GLU A 73 17.25 2.14 -4.15
CA GLU A 73 15.99 2.35 -4.87
C GLU A 73 15.65 1.16 -5.77
N HIS A 74 16.64 0.51 -6.40
CA HIS A 74 16.45 -0.70 -7.19
C HIS A 74 15.84 -1.83 -6.33
N VAL A 75 16.45 -2.12 -5.18
CA VAL A 75 15.96 -3.16 -4.27
C VAL A 75 14.60 -2.77 -3.70
N ARG A 76 14.44 -1.53 -3.21
CA ARG A 76 13.19 -1.03 -2.60
C ARG A 76 12.03 -1.07 -3.58
N GLY A 77 12.19 -0.46 -4.76
CA GLY A 77 11.14 -0.32 -5.76
C GLY A 77 10.73 -1.66 -6.36
N THR A 78 11.70 -2.52 -6.68
CA THR A 78 11.40 -3.88 -7.14
C THR A 78 10.65 -4.65 -6.07
N SER A 79 11.09 -4.55 -4.81
CA SER A 79 10.43 -5.25 -3.70
C SER A 79 9.00 -4.76 -3.45
N THR A 80 8.72 -3.45 -3.59
CA THR A 80 7.33 -2.94 -3.48
C THR A 80 6.41 -3.60 -4.50
N VAL A 81 6.87 -3.70 -5.75
CA VAL A 81 6.00 -4.24 -6.80
C VAL A 81 5.87 -5.75 -6.64
N THR A 82 6.98 -6.46 -6.47
CA THR A 82 6.99 -7.92 -6.56
C THR A 82 6.39 -8.57 -5.31
N LEU A 83 6.69 -8.06 -4.12
CA LEU A 83 6.18 -8.65 -2.87
C LEU A 83 4.66 -8.53 -2.77
N TYR A 84 4.09 -7.39 -3.16
CA TYR A 84 2.66 -7.12 -3.06
C TYR A 84 1.85 -7.52 -4.30
N ASN A 85 2.52 -7.92 -5.39
CA ASN A 85 1.88 -8.55 -6.55
C ASN A 85 2.01 -10.08 -6.52
N ASP A 86 2.50 -10.65 -5.41
CA ASP A 86 2.62 -12.07 -5.21
C ASP A 86 1.29 -12.70 -4.77
N LYS A 87 0.89 -13.81 -5.39
CA LYS A 87 -0.40 -14.48 -5.10
C LYS A 87 -0.50 -15.01 -3.67
N GLU A 88 0.60 -15.48 -3.11
CA GLU A 88 0.63 -15.99 -1.73
C GLU A 88 0.53 -14.82 -0.73
N THR A 89 1.09 -13.66 -1.08
CA THR A 89 0.82 -12.41 -0.35
C THR A 89 -0.65 -12.00 -0.44
N TRP A 90 -1.28 -12.13 -1.62
CA TRP A 90 -2.69 -11.80 -1.80
C TRP A 90 -3.61 -12.67 -0.94
N ASP A 91 -3.39 -13.98 -0.95
CA ASP A 91 -4.16 -14.94 -0.16
C ASP A 91 -4.09 -14.60 1.34
N LEU A 92 -2.90 -14.19 1.83
CA LEU A 92 -2.73 -13.76 3.22
C LEU A 92 -3.45 -12.45 3.55
N LEU A 93 -3.49 -11.51 2.60
CA LEU A 93 -4.10 -10.19 2.78
C LEU A 93 -5.60 -10.17 2.46
N GLY A 94 -6.17 -11.26 1.94
CA GLY A 94 -7.55 -11.32 1.48
C GLY A 94 -7.80 -10.55 0.18
N TYR A 95 -6.75 -10.24 -0.60
CA TYR A 95 -6.93 -9.61 -1.90
C TYR A 95 -7.30 -10.67 -2.94
N GLU A 96 -8.51 -10.59 -3.50
CA GLU A 96 -9.00 -11.63 -4.40
C GLU A 96 -8.51 -11.54 -5.86
N GLY A 97 -7.47 -10.73 -6.09
CA GLY A 97 -6.89 -10.47 -7.40
C GLY A 97 -7.73 -9.55 -8.31
N TYR A 98 -7.24 -9.35 -9.53
CA TYR A 98 -7.91 -8.53 -10.54
C TYR A 98 -9.32 -9.02 -10.85
N SER A 99 -10.27 -8.09 -11.04
CA SER A 99 -11.68 -8.39 -11.32
C SER A 99 -12.09 -8.14 -12.78
N TYR A 100 -11.24 -7.50 -13.59
CA TYR A 100 -11.56 -7.14 -14.98
C TYR A 100 -12.02 -8.35 -15.80
N ASP A 101 -11.20 -9.43 -15.79
CA ASP A 101 -11.51 -10.68 -16.50
C ASP A 101 -12.69 -11.45 -15.88
N LYS A 102 -13.18 -11.00 -14.72
CA LYS A 102 -14.29 -11.61 -13.96
C LYS A 102 -15.58 -10.77 -14.01
N GLY A 103 -15.67 -9.79 -14.92
CA GLY A 103 -16.86 -8.93 -15.07
C GLY A 103 -16.96 -7.80 -14.06
N GLY A 104 -15.85 -7.43 -13.40
CA GLY A 104 -15.78 -6.33 -12.43
C GLY A 104 -16.08 -6.74 -10.98
N TYR A 105 -16.21 -5.75 -10.10
CA TYR A 105 -16.38 -5.96 -8.65
C TYR A 105 -17.84 -6.12 -8.19
N ILE A 106 -18.82 -5.77 -9.04
CA ILE A 106 -20.25 -5.74 -8.67
C ILE A 106 -20.71 -7.05 -8.01
N ASN A 107 -20.29 -8.20 -8.56
CA ASN A 107 -20.65 -9.53 -8.05
C ASN A 107 -19.48 -10.23 -7.31
N ARG A 108 -18.49 -9.46 -6.82
CA ARG A 108 -17.26 -9.96 -6.19
C ARG A 108 -16.84 -9.11 -4.99
N GLY A 109 -17.75 -8.98 -4.04
CA GLY A 109 -17.46 -8.34 -2.77
C GLY A 109 -17.45 -6.83 -2.74
N PHE A 110 -17.92 -6.14 -3.79
CA PHE A 110 -18.11 -4.69 -3.74
C PHE A 110 -19.00 -4.25 -2.56
N ASN A 111 -20.01 -5.05 -2.22
CA ASN A 111 -20.94 -4.80 -1.12
C ASN A 111 -20.79 -5.79 0.06
N ASP A 112 -19.72 -6.58 0.12
CA ASP A 112 -19.51 -7.56 1.21
C ASP A 112 -18.90 -6.86 2.44
N LEU A 113 -19.53 -5.76 2.89
CA LEU A 113 -19.09 -4.96 4.02
C LEU A 113 -19.72 -5.50 5.30
N ASP A 114 -19.03 -6.41 5.99
CA ASP A 114 -19.48 -7.02 7.25
C ASP A 114 -19.28 -6.10 8.49
N TRP A 115 -18.53 -5.02 8.32
CA TRP A 115 -18.15 -4.08 9.37
C TRP A 115 -19.01 -2.81 9.42
N LEU A 116 -19.87 -2.59 8.41
CA LEU A 116 -20.85 -1.51 8.41
C LEU A 116 -22.23 -2.07 8.76
N PRO A 117 -23.07 -1.31 9.49
CA PRO A 117 -24.48 -1.65 9.57
C PRO A 117 -25.12 -1.59 8.18
N GLU A 118 -26.20 -2.36 8.01
CA GLU A 118 -27.00 -2.33 6.78
C GLU A 118 -27.31 -0.89 6.37
N PRO A 119 -27.04 -0.51 5.11
CA PRO A 119 -27.28 0.85 4.66
C PRO A 119 -28.77 1.15 4.80
N ARG A 120 -29.08 2.36 5.30
CA ARG A 120 -30.48 2.82 5.33
C ARG A 120 -31.02 2.87 3.90
N ILE A 121 -32.19 2.28 3.70
CA ILE A 121 -32.96 2.36 2.44
C ILE A 121 -33.93 3.54 2.42
N GLU A 122 -34.08 4.23 3.57
CA GLU A 122 -34.86 5.44 3.72
C GLU A 122 -33.93 6.64 4.02
N GLU A 123 -34.36 7.84 3.64
CA GLU A 123 -33.62 9.06 3.94
C GLU A 123 -33.46 9.25 5.46
N HIS A 124 -32.34 9.85 5.87
CA HIS A 124 -32.14 10.18 7.28
C HIS A 124 -33.27 11.11 7.76
N PRO A 125 -33.92 10.87 8.90
CA PRO A 125 -35.05 11.67 9.38
C PRO A 125 -34.76 13.17 9.40
N ASP A 126 -33.55 13.57 9.82
CA ASP A 126 -33.14 14.99 9.82
C ASP A 126 -33.03 15.58 8.41
N LEU A 127 -32.53 14.81 7.43
CA LEU A 127 -32.45 15.23 6.04
C LEU A 127 -33.85 15.28 5.41
N ALA A 128 -34.69 14.27 5.65
CA ALA A 128 -36.06 14.26 5.20
C ALA A 128 -36.87 15.43 5.81
N THR A 129 -36.64 15.75 7.08
CA THR A 129 -37.22 16.92 7.76
C THR A 129 -36.73 18.20 7.10
N PHE A 130 -35.42 18.36 6.89
CA PHE A 130 -34.86 19.51 6.21
C PHE A 130 -35.39 19.69 4.77
N LEU A 131 -35.54 18.61 4.01
CA LEU A 131 -36.03 18.65 2.62
C LEU A 131 -37.54 18.81 2.52
N SER A 132 -38.30 18.32 3.50
CA SER A 132 -39.76 18.49 3.59
C SER A 132 -40.18 19.84 4.18
N GLU A 133 -39.26 20.56 4.83
CA GLU A 133 -39.50 21.91 5.31
C GLU A 133 -39.78 22.86 4.14
N SER A 134 -40.93 23.53 4.22
CA SER A 134 -41.46 24.46 3.22
C SER A 134 -40.41 25.50 2.76
N PRO A 135 -40.43 25.92 1.48
CA PRO A 135 -39.55 26.98 0.94
C PRO A 135 -39.52 28.27 1.77
N LYS A 136 -40.57 28.52 2.58
CA LYS A 136 -40.65 29.67 3.49
C LYS A 136 -39.61 29.61 4.62
N ARG A 137 -39.30 28.42 5.16
CA ARG A 137 -38.30 28.28 6.23
C ARG A 137 -36.88 28.48 5.72
N TYR A 138 -36.59 28.02 4.50
CA TYR A 138 -35.31 28.31 3.85
C TYR A 138 -35.11 29.82 3.59
N ALA A 139 -36.18 30.53 3.20
CA ALA A 139 -36.16 31.97 3.05
C ALA A 139 -35.96 32.70 4.40
N GLU A 140 -36.55 32.22 5.49
CA GLU A 140 -36.34 32.75 6.85
C GLU A 140 -34.91 32.51 7.36
N ILE A 141 -34.35 31.32 7.13
CA ILE A 141 -32.95 31.00 7.48
C ILE A 141 -31.98 31.90 6.71
N LYS A 142 -32.19 32.11 5.40
CA LYS A 142 -31.39 33.08 4.61
C LYS A 142 -31.50 34.50 5.17
N LYS A 143 -32.68 34.91 5.63
CA LYS A 143 -32.92 36.23 6.21
C LYS A 143 -32.24 36.39 7.58
N MET A 144 -32.24 35.35 8.42
CA MET A 144 -31.50 35.34 9.69
C MET A 144 -29.99 35.41 9.46
N ILE A 145 -29.43 34.59 8.56
CA ILE A 145 -28.00 34.61 8.23
C ILE A 145 -27.58 35.99 7.69
N SER A 146 -28.41 36.61 6.85
CA SER A 146 -28.14 37.96 6.34
C SER A 146 -28.20 39.07 7.39
N ASN A 147 -28.89 38.85 8.52
CA ASN A 147 -28.98 39.81 9.62
C ASN A 147 -27.84 39.65 10.62
N GLU A 148 -27.25 38.45 10.77
CA GLU A 148 -26.09 38.22 11.64
C GLU A 148 -24.76 38.62 11.00
N LEU A 149 -24.72 38.76 9.67
CA LEU A 149 -23.52 39.15 8.91
C LEU A 149 -23.43 40.66 8.61
N ASN A 150 -24.31 41.47 9.18
CA ASN A 150 -24.31 42.95 9.09
C ASN A 150 -24.05 43.59 10.45
#